data_AF-A0A9X7X999-F1
#
_entry.id   AF-A0A9X7X999-F1
#
_cell.length_a   1.000
_cell.length_b   1.000
_cell.length_c   1.000
_cell.angle_alpha   90.00
_cell.angle_beta   90.00
_cell.angle_gamma   90.00
#
_symmetry.space_group_name_H-M   'P 1'
#
loop_
_entity.id
_entity.type
_entity.pdbx_description
1 polymer ?
#
loop_
_entity_poly.entity_id
_entity_poly.type
_entity_poly.pdbx_seq_one_letter_code
_entity_poly.pdbx_strand_id
1 'polypeptide(L)'
;MNIGDYSVVNFTTLNYGKLNYKGNSLAGFSFRVRNDLTWKSVLDSGFIFPTPVPNNDSIEFIHWGGSVDFPEGEAVNNKVEASIFLAKFGLKRPIIGAYVPSDAKNPTKADDPKRLHPNSVTDPYDESKYMTIVIDAGEHATLRTHSTESRQLAFVVRQGTTWDEFAKTLVNVAVIPEKGYVHKGHDLALSKGSDKVQPGVYKEIVVEQASDKDKKPSQDNWLDEFTEAEEKDAQVKTDGAKPGKEAEAEKPVGPKSETNSPEKADKEPQNATPISPSTDQEKPNKWHLGDDEPVSGEPAPLPPVSEDDGDDLLP
;
A
#
# COMPACT_ATOMS: atom_id res chain seq x y z
N MET A 1 -15.56 -28.68 -32.40
CA MET A 1 -15.20 -28.36 -31.01
C MET A 1 -16.50 -28.09 -30.27
N ASN A 2 -16.80 -28.82 -29.20
CA ASN A 2 -18.00 -28.55 -28.39
C ASN A 2 -17.61 -27.60 -27.24
N ILE A 3 -18.39 -26.56 -27.01
CA ILE A 3 -18.09 -25.55 -25.98
C ILE A 3 -18.26 -26.13 -24.57
N GLY A 4 -19.14 -27.13 -24.40
CA GLY A 4 -19.34 -27.83 -23.12
C GLY A 4 -18.13 -28.64 -22.63
N ASP A 5 -17.14 -28.91 -23.49
CA ASP A 5 -15.93 -29.65 -23.12
C ASP A 5 -14.87 -28.74 -22.43
N TYR A 6 -15.16 -27.43 -22.29
CA TYR A 6 -14.19 -26.41 -21.85
C TYR A 6 -14.71 -25.58 -20.67
N SER A 7 -13.95 -25.60 -19.58
CA SER A 7 -14.07 -24.63 -18.49
C SER A 7 -13.50 -23.27 -18.92
N VAL A 8 -14.16 -22.18 -18.52
CA VAL A 8 -13.60 -20.83 -18.62
C VAL A 8 -12.85 -20.55 -17.32
N VAL A 9 -11.55 -20.29 -17.44
CA VAL A 9 -10.67 -19.92 -16.32
C VAL A 9 -10.22 -18.48 -16.51
N ASN A 10 -10.49 -17.64 -15.52
CA ASN A 10 -10.09 -16.23 -15.52
C ASN A 10 -8.98 -16.02 -14.49
N PHE A 11 -7.93 -15.30 -14.86
CA PHE A 11 -6.94 -14.76 -13.93
C PHE A 11 -7.06 -13.24 -13.97
N THR A 12 -7.19 -12.58 -12.83
CA THR A 12 -7.33 -11.11 -12.74
C THR A 12 -6.69 -10.57 -11.47
N THR A 13 -6.51 -9.25 -11.36
CA THR A 13 -5.86 -8.59 -10.21
C THR A 13 -6.85 -7.88 -9.29
N LEU A 14 -6.68 -8.00 -7.97
CA LEU A 14 -7.31 -7.10 -7.01
C LEU A 14 -6.29 -6.09 -6.49
N ASN A 15 -6.49 -4.83 -6.87
CA ASN A 15 -5.68 -3.65 -6.56
C ASN A 15 -4.22 -3.71 -7.07
N TYR A 16 -3.62 -2.54 -7.26
CA TYR A 16 -2.16 -2.27 -7.34
C TYR A 16 -1.23 -3.18 -8.18
N GLY A 17 -1.72 -3.90 -9.20
CA GLY A 17 -0.84 -4.72 -10.04
C GLY A 17 -1.38 -5.00 -11.44
N LYS A 18 -0.65 -5.87 -12.13
CA LYS A 18 -1.00 -6.51 -13.41
C LYS A 18 -0.63 -7.98 -13.35
N LEU A 19 -1.08 -8.74 -14.34
CA LEU A 19 -0.55 -10.06 -14.67
C LEU A 19 0.34 -9.96 -15.90
N ASN A 20 1.43 -10.71 -15.97
CA ASN A 20 2.18 -10.94 -17.21
C ASN A 20 1.88 -12.35 -17.75
N TYR A 21 1.54 -12.46 -19.03
CA TYR A 21 1.45 -13.74 -19.73
C TYR A 21 2.18 -13.64 -21.08
N LYS A 22 3.25 -14.43 -21.22
CA LYS A 22 4.09 -14.50 -22.44
C LYS A 22 4.56 -13.12 -22.94
N GLY A 23 4.90 -12.22 -22.02
CA GLY A 23 5.38 -10.86 -22.30
C GLY A 23 4.29 -9.78 -22.20
N ASN A 24 3.04 -10.10 -22.51
CA ASN A 24 1.92 -9.15 -22.42
C ASN A 24 1.56 -8.86 -20.96
N SER A 25 1.32 -7.60 -20.59
CA SER A 25 0.98 -7.21 -19.21
C SER A 25 -0.36 -6.47 -19.12
N LEU A 26 -1.38 -7.17 -18.61
CA LEU A 26 -2.78 -6.75 -18.57
C LEU A 26 -3.36 -6.89 -17.15
N ALA A 27 -4.55 -6.33 -16.90
CA ALA A 27 -5.26 -6.50 -15.64
C ALA A 27 -5.82 -7.93 -15.44
N GLY A 28 -6.02 -8.68 -16.53
CA GLY A 28 -6.46 -10.06 -16.48
C GLY A 28 -6.31 -10.80 -17.81
N PHE A 29 -6.53 -12.12 -17.76
CA PHE A 29 -6.51 -13.05 -18.90
C PHE A 29 -7.60 -14.11 -18.72
N SER A 30 -8.31 -14.44 -19.79
CA SER A 30 -9.33 -15.50 -19.82
C SER A 30 -8.89 -16.63 -20.74
N PHE A 31 -8.94 -17.87 -20.24
CA PHE A 31 -8.56 -19.07 -20.97
C PHE A 31 -9.73 -20.05 -21.05
N ARG A 32 -9.85 -20.77 -22.18
CA ARG A 32 -10.73 -21.94 -22.31
C ARG A 32 -9.88 -23.19 -22.17
N VAL A 33 -10.10 -23.97 -21.11
CA VAL A 33 -9.29 -25.14 -20.75
C VAL A 33 -10.20 -26.37 -20.70
N ARG A 34 -9.74 -27.49 -21.25
CA ARG A 34 -10.53 -28.74 -21.29
C ARG A 34 -10.85 -29.23 -19.88
N ASN A 35 -12.12 -29.49 -19.61
CA ASN A 35 -12.62 -29.83 -18.27
C ASN A 35 -12.42 -31.31 -17.88
N ASP A 36 -12.02 -32.17 -18.83
CA ASP A 36 -11.63 -33.55 -18.54
C ASP A 36 -10.16 -33.69 -18.06
N LEU A 37 -9.33 -32.67 -18.29
CA LEU A 37 -7.93 -32.62 -17.86
C LEU A 37 -7.79 -32.18 -16.39
N THR A 38 -6.67 -32.58 -15.77
CA THR A 38 -6.20 -32.00 -14.51
C THR A 38 -5.29 -30.80 -14.75
N TRP A 39 -5.15 -29.93 -13.75
CA TRP A 39 -4.20 -28.80 -13.80
C TRP A 39 -2.77 -29.26 -14.09
N LYS A 40 -2.36 -30.41 -13.54
CA LYS A 40 -1.10 -31.07 -13.85
C LYS A 40 -0.97 -31.39 -15.34
N SER A 41 -1.95 -32.05 -15.95
CA SER A 41 -1.89 -32.36 -17.40
C SER A 41 -1.89 -31.10 -18.28
N VAL A 42 -2.48 -30.00 -17.81
CA VAL A 42 -2.45 -28.70 -18.50
C VAL A 42 -1.06 -28.06 -18.41
N LEU A 43 -0.43 -28.07 -17.22
CA LEU A 43 0.95 -27.59 -17.03
C LEU A 43 1.97 -28.45 -17.81
N ASP A 44 1.86 -29.78 -17.72
CA ASP A 44 2.71 -30.73 -18.44
C ASP A 44 2.58 -30.57 -19.98
N SER A 45 1.52 -29.93 -20.48
CA SER A 45 1.33 -29.61 -21.90
C SER A 45 1.98 -28.29 -22.37
N GLY A 46 2.65 -27.56 -21.46
CA GLY A 46 3.29 -26.27 -21.75
C GLY A 46 2.43 -25.04 -21.46
N PHE A 47 1.35 -25.17 -20.69
CA PHE A 47 0.69 -24.03 -20.08
C PHE A 47 1.54 -23.47 -18.93
N ILE A 48 1.49 -22.16 -18.72
CA ILE A 48 2.10 -21.45 -17.60
C ILE A 48 1.07 -20.52 -17.00
N PHE A 49 1.04 -20.34 -15.69
CA PHE A 49 0.16 -19.35 -15.07
C PHE A 49 0.63 -17.92 -15.41
N PRO A 50 -0.30 -16.97 -15.61
CA PRO A 50 0.06 -15.55 -15.66
C PRO A 50 0.78 -15.16 -14.37
N THR A 51 1.93 -14.48 -14.47
CA THR A 51 2.75 -14.11 -13.32
C THR A 51 2.29 -12.77 -12.72
N PRO A 52 2.04 -12.65 -11.40
CA PRO A 52 1.73 -11.38 -10.77
C PRO A 52 2.88 -10.36 -10.88
N VAL A 53 2.58 -9.13 -11.30
CA VAL A 53 3.54 -8.01 -11.41
C VAL A 53 3.00 -6.81 -10.62
N PRO A 54 3.68 -6.38 -9.54
CA PRO A 54 3.32 -5.17 -8.80
C PRO A 54 3.47 -3.91 -9.67
N ASN A 55 2.63 -2.90 -9.46
CA ASN A 55 2.71 -1.65 -10.23
C ASN A 55 3.94 -0.78 -9.93
N ASN A 56 4.62 -0.98 -8.78
CA ASN A 56 5.88 -0.34 -8.41
C ASN A 56 6.49 -1.03 -7.17
N ASP A 57 7.72 -0.65 -6.79
CA ASP A 57 8.49 -1.26 -5.70
C ASP A 57 7.89 -1.13 -4.29
N SER A 58 6.92 -0.22 -4.08
CA SER A 58 6.19 -0.05 -2.82
C SER A 58 5.00 -1.00 -2.68
N ILE A 59 4.78 -1.87 -3.67
CA ILE A 59 3.73 -2.89 -3.71
C ILE A 59 4.40 -4.27 -3.77
N GLU A 60 3.76 -5.27 -3.17
CA GLU A 60 4.09 -6.68 -3.30
C GLU A 60 2.87 -7.51 -3.70
N PHE A 61 3.10 -8.66 -4.34
CA PHE A 61 2.09 -9.71 -4.43
C PHE A 61 1.96 -10.40 -3.08
N ILE A 62 0.72 -10.71 -2.65
CA ILE A 62 0.45 -11.42 -1.40
C ILE A 62 0.19 -12.91 -1.70
N HIS A 63 -0.92 -13.20 -2.38
CA HIS A 63 -1.37 -14.55 -2.70
C HIS A 63 -2.42 -14.51 -3.83
N TRP A 64 -2.71 -15.68 -4.39
CA TRP A 64 -3.88 -15.90 -5.22
C TRP A 64 -5.08 -16.24 -4.35
N GLY A 65 -6.10 -15.39 -4.34
CA GLY A 65 -7.45 -15.78 -3.93
C GLY A 65 -8.24 -16.30 -5.13
N GLY A 66 -9.52 -16.59 -4.95
CA GLY A 66 -10.37 -16.98 -6.07
C GLY A 66 -11.74 -17.52 -5.70
N SER A 67 -12.42 -18.10 -6.68
CA SER A 67 -13.61 -18.93 -6.49
C SER A 67 -13.26 -20.36 -6.02
N VAL A 68 -12.02 -20.78 -6.23
CA VAL A 68 -11.43 -22.08 -5.88
C VAL A 68 -9.95 -21.88 -5.51
N ASP A 69 -9.35 -22.84 -4.81
CA ASP A 69 -7.93 -22.78 -4.45
C ASP A 69 -7.01 -22.71 -5.68
N PHE A 70 -5.96 -21.90 -5.60
CA PHE A 70 -4.99 -21.78 -6.69
C PHE A 70 -4.24 -23.12 -6.90
N PRO A 71 -4.08 -23.59 -8.16
CA PRO A 71 -3.55 -24.92 -8.46
C PRO A 71 -2.03 -25.04 -8.23
N GLU A 72 -1.65 -25.14 -6.96
CA GLU A 72 -0.32 -25.46 -6.46
C GLU A 72 -0.36 -26.67 -5.51
N GLY A 73 0.80 -27.28 -5.22
CA GLY A 73 0.88 -28.46 -4.36
C GLY A 73 0.01 -29.61 -4.87
N GLU A 74 -0.82 -30.20 -4.02
CA GLU A 74 -1.77 -31.26 -4.40
C GLU A 74 -2.92 -30.78 -5.30
N ALA A 75 -3.26 -29.48 -5.29
CA ALA A 75 -4.38 -28.96 -6.07
C ALA A 75 -4.14 -29.06 -7.59
N VAL A 76 -2.90 -29.28 -8.05
CA VAL A 76 -2.60 -29.61 -9.45
C VAL A 76 -3.26 -30.92 -9.91
N ASN A 77 -3.56 -31.83 -8.98
CA ASN A 77 -4.20 -33.11 -9.28
C ASN A 77 -5.72 -32.99 -9.50
N ASN A 78 -6.32 -31.85 -9.18
CA ASN A 78 -7.73 -31.57 -9.44
C ASN A 78 -8.01 -31.34 -10.93
N LYS A 79 -9.26 -31.62 -11.34
CA LYS A 79 -9.74 -31.30 -12.69
C LYS A 79 -9.91 -29.80 -12.89
N VAL A 80 -9.81 -29.33 -14.14
CA VAL A 80 -9.98 -27.91 -14.45
C VAL A 80 -11.46 -27.53 -14.56
N GLU A 81 -11.97 -26.88 -13.52
CA GLU A 81 -13.33 -26.33 -13.47
C GLU A 81 -13.40 -24.83 -13.77
N ALA A 82 -14.61 -24.33 -14.02
CA ALA A 82 -14.84 -22.92 -14.32
C ALA A 82 -14.52 -22.06 -13.08
N SER A 83 -13.56 -21.14 -13.21
CA SER A 83 -12.87 -20.56 -12.06
C SER A 83 -12.40 -19.13 -12.30
N ILE A 84 -12.25 -18.39 -11.21
CA ILE A 84 -11.63 -17.07 -11.17
C ILE A 84 -10.49 -17.10 -10.15
N PHE A 85 -9.28 -16.85 -10.59
CA PHE A 85 -8.09 -16.65 -9.77
C PHE A 85 -7.78 -15.15 -9.67
N LEU A 86 -7.62 -14.67 -8.44
CA LEU A 86 -7.52 -13.27 -8.09
C LEU A 86 -6.17 -12.97 -7.45
N ALA A 87 -5.23 -12.42 -8.21
CA ALA A 87 -3.94 -11.99 -7.68
C ALA A 87 -4.15 -10.79 -6.76
N LYS A 88 -4.00 -11.00 -5.44
CA LYS A 88 -4.11 -9.94 -4.45
C LYS A 88 -2.75 -9.28 -4.25
N PHE A 89 -2.69 -7.97 -4.47
CA PHE A 89 -1.52 -7.15 -4.15
C PHE A 89 -1.70 -6.40 -2.84
N GLY A 90 -0.59 -5.99 -2.24
CA GLY A 90 -0.56 -5.30 -0.96
C GLY A 90 0.58 -4.30 -0.85
N LEU A 91 0.42 -3.37 0.09
CA LEU A 91 1.42 -2.38 0.44
C LEU A 91 2.65 -3.03 1.08
N LYS A 92 3.83 -2.60 0.63
CA LYS A 92 5.15 -3.04 1.10
C LYS A 92 5.82 -2.01 2.03
N ARG A 93 5.18 -0.85 2.25
CA ARG A 93 5.73 0.29 3.01
C ARG A 93 5.96 -0.05 4.50
N PRO A 94 6.98 0.50 5.18
CA PRO A 94 7.31 0.14 6.57
C PRO A 94 6.17 0.34 7.57
N ILE A 95 5.26 1.29 7.33
CA ILE A 95 4.10 1.56 8.20
C ILE A 95 2.86 1.74 7.33
N ILE A 96 1.80 0.97 7.60
CA ILE A 96 0.53 1.09 6.89
C ILE A 96 -0.23 2.32 7.39
N GLY A 97 -0.32 2.53 8.70
CA GLY A 97 -1.02 3.69 9.27
C GLY A 97 -1.05 3.67 10.79
N ALA A 98 -1.61 4.73 11.35
CA ALA A 98 -1.84 4.90 12.79
C ALA A 98 -3.34 4.90 13.11
N TYR A 99 -3.71 4.41 14.28
CA TYR A 99 -5.08 4.41 14.79
C TYR A 99 -5.10 4.60 16.32
N VAL A 100 -6.20 5.10 16.87
CA VAL A 100 -6.42 5.10 18.32
C VAL A 100 -6.98 3.72 18.70
N PRO A 101 -6.39 2.99 19.66
CA PRO A 101 -6.92 1.69 20.10
C PRO A 101 -8.40 1.71 20.53
N SER A 102 -9.03 0.54 20.50
CA SER A 102 -10.37 0.32 21.06
C SER A 102 -10.32 0.02 22.57
N ASP A 103 -9.28 -0.67 23.03
CA ASP A 103 -9.02 -0.90 24.45
C ASP A 103 -7.63 -0.36 24.85
N ALA A 104 -7.62 0.73 25.60
CA ALA A 104 -6.39 1.37 26.08
C ALA A 104 -5.61 0.55 27.15
N LYS A 105 -6.19 -0.56 27.65
CA LYS A 105 -5.51 -1.52 28.54
C LYS A 105 -4.79 -2.64 27.78
N ASN A 106 -5.28 -2.99 26.58
CA ASN A 106 -4.68 -4.02 25.71
C ASN A 106 -4.43 -3.47 24.28
N PRO A 107 -3.73 -2.32 24.12
CA PRO A 107 -3.75 -1.57 22.85
C PRO A 107 -2.99 -2.23 21.68
N THR A 108 -2.26 -3.32 21.94
CA THR A 108 -1.55 -4.12 20.92
C THR A 108 -2.38 -5.28 20.37
N LYS A 109 -3.68 -5.39 20.71
CA LYS A 109 -4.53 -6.52 20.30
C LYS A 109 -4.60 -6.63 18.77
N ALA A 110 -4.37 -7.84 18.25
CA ALA A 110 -4.35 -8.07 16.80
C ALA A 110 -5.76 -7.93 16.16
N ASP A 111 -6.81 -8.28 16.88
CA ASP A 111 -8.21 -8.19 16.48
C ASP A 111 -8.90 -6.91 17.03
N ASP A 112 -8.15 -5.83 17.25
CA ASP A 112 -8.76 -4.52 17.54
C ASP A 112 -9.57 -4.04 16.31
N PRO A 113 -10.88 -3.76 16.43
CA PRO A 113 -11.72 -3.40 15.28
C PRO A 113 -11.38 -2.03 14.65
N LYS A 114 -10.50 -1.23 15.25
CA LYS A 114 -9.95 0.00 14.66
C LYS A 114 -8.60 -0.20 13.97
N ARG A 115 -7.96 -1.38 14.12
CA ARG A 115 -6.77 -1.74 13.35
C ARG A 115 -7.18 -1.85 11.88
N LEU A 116 -6.42 -1.23 10.99
CA LEU A 116 -6.75 -1.28 9.57
C LEU A 116 -6.72 -2.74 9.09
N HIS A 117 -7.81 -3.20 8.50
CA HIS A 117 -7.95 -4.61 8.12
C HIS A 117 -7.05 -4.96 6.91
N PRO A 118 -6.39 -6.13 6.85
CA PRO A 118 -5.52 -6.52 5.73
C PRO A 118 -6.25 -6.70 4.39
N ASN A 119 -7.59 -6.77 4.40
CA ASN A 119 -8.44 -6.70 3.21
C ASN A 119 -9.04 -5.29 2.98
N SER A 120 -8.41 -4.23 3.49
CA SER A 120 -8.78 -2.83 3.17
C SER A 120 -8.79 -2.62 1.66
N VAL A 121 -9.79 -1.89 1.16
CA VAL A 121 -9.93 -1.58 -0.27
C VAL A 121 -8.88 -0.56 -0.72
N THR A 122 -8.52 0.40 0.15
CA THR A 122 -7.52 1.44 -0.15
C THR A 122 -6.10 1.00 0.15
N ASP A 123 -5.91 0.26 1.25
CA ASP A 123 -4.59 -0.04 1.81
C ASP A 123 -4.48 -1.53 2.19
N PRO A 124 -4.66 -2.46 1.23
CA PRO A 124 -4.50 -3.90 1.49
C PRO A 124 -3.04 -4.19 1.85
N TYR A 125 -2.82 -5.17 2.73
CA TYR A 125 -1.48 -5.62 3.10
C TYR A 125 -1.46 -7.10 3.50
N ASP A 126 -0.26 -7.67 3.55
CA ASP A 126 -0.02 -9.05 3.98
C ASP A 126 0.10 -9.11 5.51
N GLU A 127 -0.95 -9.53 6.22
CA GLU A 127 -0.92 -9.53 7.69
C GLU A 127 0.27 -10.29 8.29
N SER A 128 0.72 -11.38 7.66
CA SER A 128 1.83 -12.19 8.16
C SER A 128 3.15 -11.41 8.27
N LYS A 129 3.29 -10.30 7.53
CA LYS A 129 4.49 -9.45 7.47
C LYS A 129 4.39 -8.19 8.32
N TYR A 130 3.30 -7.96 9.05
CA TYR A 130 3.10 -6.76 9.88
C TYR A 130 2.78 -7.12 11.34
N MET A 131 2.94 -6.14 12.23
CA MET A 131 2.72 -6.23 13.67
C MET A 131 2.13 -4.91 14.18
N THR A 132 1.49 -4.93 15.35
CA THR A 132 1.05 -3.69 16.02
C THR A 132 2.10 -3.26 17.04
N ILE A 133 2.48 -1.98 17.00
CA ILE A 133 3.18 -1.31 18.11
C ILE A 133 2.34 -0.14 18.59
N VAL A 134 2.54 0.30 19.83
CA VAL A 134 1.80 1.41 20.44
C VAL A 134 2.77 2.42 21.03
N ILE A 135 2.50 3.70 20.81
CA ILE A 135 3.09 4.80 21.57
C ILE A 135 2.04 5.29 22.58
N ASP A 136 2.42 5.40 23.86
CA ASP A 136 1.59 5.94 24.95
C ASP A 136 2.26 7.19 25.52
N ALA A 137 1.56 8.32 25.48
CA ALA A 137 2.01 9.61 25.99
C ALA A 137 2.24 9.62 27.52
N GLY A 138 1.73 8.61 28.23
CA GLY A 138 1.72 8.60 29.69
C GLY A 138 0.59 9.45 30.25
N GLU A 139 0.60 9.68 31.56
CA GLU A 139 -0.53 10.30 32.27
C GLU A 139 -0.72 11.80 31.93
N HIS A 140 0.38 12.52 31.72
CA HIS A 140 0.41 13.99 31.62
C HIS A 140 0.69 14.52 30.20
N ALA A 141 0.26 13.80 29.16
CA ALA A 141 0.35 14.25 27.78
C ALA A 141 -0.66 13.55 26.85
N THR A 142 -0.87 14.14 25.68
CA THR A 142 -1.54 13.50 24.53
C THR A 142 -0.60 13.41 23.32
N LEU A 143 -0.88 12.47 22.42
CA LEU A 143 -0.33 12.41 21.08
C LEU A 143 -1.33 13.04 20.10
N ARG A 144 -0.90 14.00 19.29
CA ARG A 144 -1.72 14.66 18.27
C ARG A 144 -1.18 14.39 16.87
N THR A 145 -2.02 13.85 16.00
CA THR A 145 -1.83 13.80 14.54
C THR A 145 -2.60 14.94 13.87
N HIS A 146 -2.56 15.03 12.54
CA HIS A 146 -3.39 15.96 11.78
C HIS A 146 -4.91 15.70 11.91
N SER A 147 -5.32 14.49 12.32
CA SER A 147 -6.72 14.03 12.34
C SER A 147 -7.29 13.76 13.73
N THR A 148 -6.42 13.55 14.72
CA THR A 148 -6.79 12.88 15.97
C THR A 148 -5.89 13.30 17.12
N GLU A 149 -6.44 13.38 18.33
CA GLU A 149 -5.68 13.52 19.57
C GLU A 149 -6.08 12.42 20.56
N SER A 150 -5.09 11.78 21.19
CA SER A 150 -5.29 10.62 22.07
C SER A 150 -4.06 10.40 22.94
N ARG A 151 -4.23 9.85 24.15
CA ARG A 151 -3.09 9.42 24.98
C ARG A 151 -2.29 8.28 24.32
N GLN A 152 -2.93 7.44 23.53
CA GLN A 152 -2.30 6.29 22.85
C GLN A 152 -2.57 6.30 21.34
N LEU A 153 -1.55 5.96 20.57
CA LEU A 153 -1.64 5.67 19.13
C LEU A 153 -0.99 4.32 18.83
N ALA A 154 -1.74 3.43 18.21
CA ALA A 154 -1.25 2.18 17.65
C ALA A 154 -0.85 2.37 16.18
N PHE A 155 0.18 1.65 15.74
CA PHE A 155 0.73 1.70 14.39
C PHE A 155 0.82 0.27 13.84
N VAL A 156 0.41 0.08 12.59
CA VAL A 156 0.60 -1.18 11.85
C VAL A 156 1.93 -1.11 11.12
N VAL A 157 2.95 -1.78 11.67
CA VAL A 157 4.37 -1.68 11.28
C VAL A 157 4.84 -2.99 10.64
N ARG A 158 5.64 -2.90 9.58
CA ARG A 158 6.19 -4.08 8.89
C ARG A 158 7.27 -4.73 9.75
N GLN A 159 7.25 -6.05 9.85
CA GLN A 159 8.29 -6.80 10.57
C GLN A 159 9.65 -6.54 9.92
N GLY A 160 10.66 -6.27 10.75
CA GLY A 160 12.00 -5.92 10.30
C GLY A 160 12.25 -4.44 10.01
N THR A 161 11.23 -3.58 10.10
CA THR A 161 11.38 -2.11 10.11
C THR A 161 12.34 -1.68 11.23
N THR A 162 13.23 -0.75 10.93
CA THR A 162 14.17 -0.14 11.88
C THR A 162 13.57 1.05 12.64
N TRP A 163 14.13 1.42 13.79
CA TRP A 163 13.69 2.61 14.51
C TRP A 163 13.89 3.90 13.71
N ASP A 164 14.95 3.99 12.88
CA ASP A 164 15.18 5.12 11.96
C ASP A 164 14.12 5.22 10.86
N GLU A 165 13.53 4.10 10.43
CA GLU A 165 12.37 4.10 9.53
C GLU A 165 11.08 4.46 10.26
N PHE A 166 10.92 4.03 11.52
CA PHE A 166 9.74 4.33 12.32
C PHE A 166 9.67 5.81 12.75
N ALA A 167 10.80 6.39 13.18
CA ALA A 167 10.92 7.78 13.59
C ALA A 167 10.49 8.77 12.49
N LYS A 168 10.73 8.44 11.21
CA LYS A 168 10.29 9.22 10.04
C LYS A 168 8.77 9.34 9.92
N THR A 169 7.99 8.51 10.63
CA THR A 169 6.53 8.69 10.76
C THR A 169 6.17 9.49 12.00
N LEU A 170 6.88 9.31 13.12
CA LEU A 170 6.67 10.07 14.36
C LEU A 170 6.87 11.58 14.21
N VAL A 171 7.63 12.06 13.22
CA VAL A 171 7.71 13.51 12.92
C VAL A 171 6.35 14.17 12.62
N ASN A 172 5.32 13.38 12.30
CA ASN A 172 3.95 13.84 12.09
C ASN A 172 3.04 13.64 13.32
N VAL A 173 3.62 13.32 14.48
CA VAL A 173 2.94 13.09 15.75
C VAL A 173 3.53 14.04 16.80
N ALA A 174 2.76 15.05 17.20
CA ALA A 174 3.17 15.97 18.25
C ALA A 174 2.82 15.39 19.63
N VAL A 175 3.79 15.34 20.54
CA VAL A 175 3.53 15.11 21.97
C VAL A 175 3.11 16.45 22.59
N ILE A 176 1.97 16.49 23.27
CA ILE A 176 1.38 17.68 23.89
C ILE A 176 1.32 17.45 25.41
N PRO A 177 2.31 17.93 26.19
CA PRO A 177 2.26 17.86 27.64
C PRO A 177 1.15 18.70 28.26
N GLU A 178 0.64 18.26 29.41
CA GLU A 178 -0.23 19.06 30.27
C GLU A 178 0.50 20.30 30.81
N LYS A 179 -0.26 21.33 31.21
CA LYS A 179 0.32 22.56 31.75
C LYS A 179 1.06 22.28 33.06
N GLY A 180 2.36 22.52 33.07
CA GLY A 180 3.25 22.20 34.19
C GLY A 180 4.10 20.95 33.95
N TYR A 181 4.00 20.33 32.77
CA TYR A 181 4.84 19.21 32.35
C TYR A 181 5.60 19.56 31.07
N VAL A 182 6.71 18.86 30.83
CA VAL A 182 7.54 18.98 29.63
C VAL A 182 7.91 17.62 29.08
N HIS A 183 7.87 17.49 27.75
CA HIS A 183 8.41 16.35 27.03
C HIS A 183 9.94 16.36 27.10
N LYS A 184 10.55 15.18 27.24
CA LYS A 184 12.00 14.97 27.36
C LYS A 184 12.55 13.97 26.33
N GLY A 185 11.71 13.48 25.42
CA GLY A 185 12.02 12.41 24.49
C GLY A 185 11.20 11.15 24.77
N HIS A 186 11.67 10.03 24.24
CA HIS A 186 10.93 8.77 24.19
C HIS A 186 11.67 7.65 24.95
N ASP A 187 10.97 6.56 25.28
CA ASP A 187 11.56 5.36 25.88
C ASP A 187 12.75 4.82 25.06
N LEU A 188 13.74 4.24 25.76
CA LEU A 188 15.10 3.92 25.26
C LEU A 188 15.14 2.87 24.13
N ALA A 189 13.98 2.32 23.74
CA ALA A 189 13.86 1.53 22.52
C ALA A 189 13.87 2.41 21.26
N LEU A 190 13.19 3.56 21.29
CA LEU A 190 13.01 4.47 20.15
C LEU A 190 14.31 5.18 19.73
N SER A 191 15.30 5.26 20.61
CA SER A 191 16.63 5.82 20.33
C SER A 191 17.62 4.84 19.68
N LYS A 192 17.20 3.60 19.39
CA LYS A 192 18.07 2.56 18.82
C LYS A 192 17.98 2.49 17.29
N GLY A 193 18.32 3.60 16.60
CA GLY A 193 18.05 3.84 15.18
C GLY A 193 18.10 2.61 14.24
N SER A 194 19.22 1.90 14.20
CA SER A 194 19.42 0.74 13.31
C SER A 194 18.77 -0.58 13.79
N ASP A 195 18.34 -0.67 15.05
CA ASP A 195 17.71 -1.87 15.59
C ASP A 195 16.28 -2.05 15.03
N LYS A 196 15.86 -3.30 14.94
CA LYS A 196 14.49 -3.64 14.50
C LYS A 196 13.49 -3.33 15.60
N VAL A 197 12.44 -2.60 15.22
CA VAL A 197 11.22 -2.39 16.01
C VAL A 197 10.66 -3.75 16.46
N GLN A 198 10.11 -3.83 17.67
CA GLN A 198 9.46 -5.02 18.22
C GLN A 198 7.98 -4.74 18.53
N PRO A 199 7.11 -5.75 18.60
CA PRO A 199 5.74 -5.57 19.08
C PRO A 199 5.73 -5.18 20.57
N GLY A 200 5.00 -4.14 20.93
CA GLY A 200 4.96 -3.65 22.31
C GLY A 200 4.27 -2.29 22.48
N VAL A 201 4.27 -1.81 23.73
CA VAL A 201 3.85 -0.46 24.10
C VAL A 201 5.09 0.31 24.56
N TYR A 202 5.41 1.39 23.87
CA TYR A 202 6.52 2.29 24.16
C TYR A 202 5.98 3.60 24.71
N LYS A 203 6.72 4.23 25.62
CA LYS A 203 6.25 5.41 26.35
C LYS A 203 6.96 6.69 25.94
N GLU A 204 6.23 7.79 25.98
CA GLU A 204 6.83 9.12 26.02
C GLU A 204 7.39 9.41 27.42
N ILE A 205 8.50 10.13 27.46
CA ILE A 205 9.10 10.62 28.71
C ILE A 205 8.62 12.05 28.92
N VAL A 206 7.62 12.20 29.78
CA VAL A 206 7.03 13.48 30.16
C VAL A 206 7.23 13.66 31.67
N VAL A 207 7.80 14.80 32.08
CA VAL A 207 8.17 15.07 33.48
C VAL A 207 7.59 16.40 33.94
N GLU A 208 7.34 16.52 35.25
CA GLU A 208 6.90 17.78 35.85
C GLU A 208 7.98 18.87 35.66
N GLN A 209 7.54 20.06 35.29
CA GLN A 209 8.39 21.23 35.09
C GLN A 209 8.74 21.83 36.46
N ALA A 210 9.90 21.41 36.99
CA ALA A 210 10.43 21.89 38.26
C ALA A 210 10.31 23.42 38.39
N SER A 211 9.66 23.87 39.46
CA SER A 211 9.37 25.29 39.66
C SER A 211 10.65 26.06 39.98
N ASP A 212 10.77 27.30 39.50
CA ASP A 212 11.91 28.18 39.81
C ASP A 212 12.02 28.53 41.31
N LYS A 213 11.04 28.14 42.16
CA LYS A 213 11.13 28.27 43.62
C LYS A 213 11.94 27.16 44.29
N ASP A 214 12.10 26.02 43.62
CA ASP A 214 12.75 24.82 44.18
C ASP A 214 14.24 24.71 43.77
N LYS A 215 14.72 25.64 42.94
CA LYS A 215 16.15 25.81 42.61
C LYS A 215 16.94 26.32 43.82
N LYS A 216 17.36 25.40 44.70
CA LYS A 216 18.69 25.53 45.31
C LYS A 216 19.74 25.53 44.18
N PRO A 217 20.82 26.32 44.28
CA PRO A 217 21.92 26.24 43.34
C PRO A 217 22.75 24.97 43.58
N SER A 218 22.34 23.85 42.98
CA SER A 218 23.21 22.67 42.81
C SER A 218 24.03 22.86 41.54
N GLN A 219 25.35 22.83 41.69
CA GLN A 219 26.24 22.63 40.54
C GLN A 219 26.35 21.13 40.29
N ASP A 220 25.71 20.64 39.24
CA ASP A 220 25.90 19.29 38.72
C ASP A 220 25.96 19.37 37.18
N ASN A 221 27.14 19.73 36.66
CA ASN A 221 27.40 19.76 35.22
C ASN A 221 27.49 18.33 34.68
N TRP A 222 26.41 17.83 34.07
CA TRP A 222 26.41 16.58 33.30
C TRP A 222 26.40 16.80 31.77
N LEU A 223 26.85 17.98 31.32
CA LEU A 223 27.01 18.31 29.89
C LEU A 223 28.48 18.42 29.45
N ASP A 224 29.43 18.50 30.39
CA ASP A 224 30.85 18.70 30.07
C ASP A 224 31.50 17.43 29.46
N GLU A 225 30.94 16.24 29.71
CA GLU A 225 31.46 14.93 29.26
C GLU A 225 31.17 14.62 27.77
N PHE A 226 30.52 15.53 27.03
CA PHE A 226 30.21 15.37 25.60
C PHE A 226 30.89 16.40 24.66
N THR A 227 31.78 17.26 25.18
CA THR A 227 32.47 18.29 24.38
C THR A 227 34.01 18.19 24.35
N GLU A 228 34.65 17.37 25.19
CA GLU A 228 36.10 17.09 25.08
C GLU A 228 36.43 16.01 24.03
N ALA A 229 35.98 16.21 22.78
CA ALA A 229 36.25 15.27 21.69
C ALA A 229 36.67 15.89 20.34
N GLU A 230 36.51 17.21 20.12
CA GLU A 230 36.92 17.82 18.84
C GLU A 230 37.23 19.33 18.90
N GLU A 231 38.33 19.73 19.56
CA GLU A 231 39.07 20.96 19.18
C GLU A 231 40.51 21.02 19.76
N LYS A 232 41.52 20.63 18.96
CA LYS A 232 42.91 21.11 19.12
C LYS A 232 43.63 21.22 17.77
N ASP A 233 44.14 22.43 17.55
CA ASP A 233 45.02 22.88 16.45
C ASP A 233 44.44 22.77 15.01
N ALA A 234 44.58 23.76 14.12
CA ALA A 234 45.45 24.94 14.16
C ALA A 234 44.72 26.26 13.84
N GLN A 235 45.38 27.39 14.09
CA GLN A 235 44.78 28.69 14.35
C GLN A 235 45.24 29.80 13.37
N VAL A 236 44.45 30.89 13.28
CA VAL A 236 44.79 32.23 12.74
C VAL A 236 45.03 32.36 11.23
N LYS A 237 44.12 33.04 10.51
CA LYS A 237 44.31 34.46 10.11
C LYS A 237 43.08 35.10 9.47
N THR A 238 42.62 36.19 10.08
CA THR A 238 41.74 37.19 9.47
C THR A 238 42.53 38.40 9.00
N ASP A 239 42.21 38.93 7.84
CA ASP A 239 42.31 40.35 7.51
C ASP A 239 41.17 40.71 6.53
N GLY A 240 40.62 41.92 6.64
CA GLY A 240 39.24 42.19 6.20
C GLY A 240 39.07 43.17 5.03
N ALA A 241 37.88 43.15 4.40
CA ALA A 241 37.40 44.19 3.50
C ALA A 241 35.86 44.29 3.47
N LYS A 242 35.35 45.52 3.38
CA LYS A 242 33.96 45.97 3.08
C LYS A 242 34.08 47.42 2.54
N PRO A 243 33.08 48.04 1.88
CA PRO A 243 31.76 47.54 1.47
C PRO A 243 31.31 47.93 0.02
N GLY A 244 30.12 47.47 -0.37
CA GLY A 244 29.31 48.00 -1.49
C GLY A 244 28.52 46.90 -2.24
N LYS A 245 27.38 47.18 -2.88
CA LYS A 245 26.42 48.31 -2.79
C LYS A 245 25.04 47.86 -3.37
N GLU A 246 23.98 48.66 -3.28
CA GLU A 246 22.60 48.27 -3.66
C GLU A 246 22.28 48.29 -5.17
N ALA A 247 21.39 47.38 -5.60
CA ALA A 247 20.32 47.46 -6.61
C ALA A 247 19.55 46.13 -6.54
N GLU A 248 18.24 46.00 -6.28
CA GLU A 248 17.01 46.63 -6.81
C GLU A 248 16.41 45.87 -8.03
N ALA A 249 15.08 45.91 -8.15
CA ALA A 249 14.15 44.96 -8.77
C ALA A 249 14.31 44.65 -10.27
N GLU A 250 13.71 43.51 -10.73
CA GLU A 250 12.56 43.58 -11.67
C GLU A 250 11.75 42.26 -11.87
N LYS A 251 10.48 42.46 -12.23
CA LYS A 251 9.44 41.60 -12.84
C LYS A 251 8.62 42.57 -13.74
N PRO A 252 7.88 42.19 -14.81
CA PRO A 252 7.07 40.97 -15.01
C PRO A 252 7.59 40.11 -16.21
N VAL A 253 6.89 39.50 -17.20
CA VAL A 253 5.48 39.42 -17.67
C VAL A 253 5.22 38.09 -18.43
N GLY A 254 3.93 37.72 -18.62
CA GLY A 254 3.44 36.93 -19.77
C GLY A 254 2.73 37.88 -20.79
N PRO A 255 1.64 37.49 -21.48
CA PRO A 255 1.02 36.17 -21.66
C PRO A 255 0.66 35.85 -23.14
N LYS A 256 0.08 34.66 -23.38
CA LYS A 256 -0.97 34.26 -24.38
C LYS A 256 -0.87 32.73 -24.58
N SER A 257 -1.91 31.88 -24.56
CA SER A 257 -3.33 31.99 -24.94
C SER A 257 -3.58 31.88 -26.45
N GLU A 258 -3.99 30.70 -26.91
CA GLU A 258 -4.99 30.52 -27.97
C GLU A 258 -5.62 29.12 -27.91
N THR A 259 -6.72 28.93 -28.64
CA THR A 259 -7.71 27.85 -28.45
C THR A 259 -8.02 27.19 -29.79
N ASN A 260 -8.39 25.89 -29.83
CA ASN A 260 -9.57 25.36 -30.55
C ASN A 260 -9.62 23.82 -30.65
N SER A 261 -10.86 23.34 -30.83
CA SER A 261 -11.36 21.98 -31.14
C SER A 261 -12.86 22.13 -31.46
N PRO A 262 -13.62 21.16 -32.03
CA PRO A 262 -13.27 19.85 -32.62
C PRO A 262 -13.76 19.70 -34.08
N GLU A 263 -13.68 18.50 -34.66
CA GLU A 263 -14.61 18.06 -35.73
C GLU A 263 -14.91 16.55 -35.65
N LYS A 264 -15.98 16.09 -36.32
CA LYS A 264 -16.62 14.76 -36.15
C LYS A 264 -16.98 14.17 -37.52
N ALA A 265 -16.91 12.84 -37.70
CA ALA A 265 -17.59 12.13 -38.80
C ALA A 265 -17.81 10.64 -38.49
N ASP A 266 -19.00 10.12 -38.79
CA ASP A 266 -19.39 8.70 -38.62
C ASP A 266 -19.13 7.84 -39.88
N LYS A 267 -19.04 6.50 -39.72
CA LYS A 267 -19.85 5.52 -40.48
C LYS A 267 -19.61 4.03 -40.16
N GLU A 268 -20.71 3.30 -40.10
CA GLU A 268 -20.92 1.84 -40.28
C GLU A 268 -22.04 1.68 -41.35
N PRO A 269 -22.64 0.50 -41.69
CA PRO A 269 -22.32 -0.93 -41.42
C PRO A 269 -22.35 -1.82 -42.72
N GLN A 270 -22.28 -3.16 -42.59
CA GLN A 270 -23.23 -4.17 -43.19
C GLN A 270 -22.68 -5.61 -43.49
N ASN A 271 -22.92 -6.53 -42.54
CA ASN A 271 -23.53 -7.89 -42.64
C ASN A 271 -23.55 -8.73 -43.96
N ALA A 272 -23.14 -10.02 -43.90
CA ALA A 272 -23.65 -11.14 -44.73
C ALA A 272 -23.34 -12.57 -44.16
N THR A 273 -24.09 -13.60 -44.56
CA THR A 273 -23.97 -15.06 -44.22
C THR A 273 -24.65 -15.91 -45.32
N PRO A 274 -24.75 -17.27 -45.30
CA PRO A 274 -23.88 -18.36 -44.79
C PRO A 274 -23.61 -19.49 -45.85
N ILE A 275 -22.67 -20.44 -45.63
CA ILE A 275 -22.57 -21.72 -46.39
C ILE A 275 -22.10 -22.89 -45.48
N SER A 276 -22.56 -24.12 -45.75
CA SER A 276 -22.09 -25.41 -45.22
C SER A 276 -22.63 -26.56 -46.11
N PRO A 277 -22.19 -27.83 -45.99
CA PRO A 277 -21.05 -28.38 -45.24
C PRO A 277 -20.06 -29.18 -46.15
N SER A 278 -19.00 -29.75 -45.57
CA SER A 278 -18.42 -31.02 -46.06
C SER A 278 -17.66 -31.75 -44.96
N THR A 279 -17.49 -33.06 -45.12
CA THR A 279 -16.99 -33.98 -44.07
C THR A 279 -15.65 -34.57 -44.48
N ASP A 280 -14.69 -34.67 -43.55
CA ASP A 280 -13.70 -35.75 -43.58
C ASP A 280 -13.12 -36.06 -42.19
N GLN A 281 -12.53 -37.24 -42.01
CA GLN A 281 -11.93 -37.71 -40.75
C GLN A 281 -10.42 -37.94 -40.89
N GLU A 282 -9.60 -37.44 -39.95
CA GLU A 282 -8.58 -38.23 -39.25
C GLU A 282 -7.72 -37.42 -38.23
N LYS A 283 -7.38 -38.12 -37.13
CA LYS A 283 -6.19 -37.93 -36.27
C LYS A 283 -6.05 -36.63 -35.43
N PRO A 284 -5.24 -36.65 -34.33
CA PRO A 284 -5.44 -35.73 -33.21
C PRO A 284 -4.73 -34.38 -33.41
N ASN A 285 -5.48 -33.38 -33.86
CA ASN A 285 -4.98 -32.02 -33.95
C ASN A 285 -4.78 -31.39 -32.56
N LYS A 286 -3.49 -31.28 -32.18
CA LYS A 286 -2.77 -30.00 -32.03
C LYS A 286 -3.61 -28.83 -31.48
N TRP A 287 -3.18 -28.31 -30.32
CA TRP A 287 -3.69 -27.07 -29.74
C TRP A 287 -3.94 -25.99 -30.79
N HIS A 288 -5.20 -25.61 -30.97
CA HIS A 288 -5.54 -24.40 -31.71
C HIS A 288 -5.38 -23.25 -30.73
N LEU A 289 -4.22 -22.58 -30.81
CA LEU A 289 -4.20 -21.16 -30.52
C LEU A 289 -5.10 -20.52 -31.59
N GLY A 290 -6.18 -19.89 -31.18
CA GLY A 290 -6.85 -18.95 -32.06
C GLY A 290 -5.92 -17.74 -32.20
N ASP A 291 -5.60 -17.35 -33.43
CA ASP A 291 -4.98 -16.05 -33.72
C ASP A 291 -6.04 -14.94 -33.63
N ASP A 292 -6.76 -14.92 -32.50
CA ASP A 292 -7.62 -13.81 -32.07
C ASP A 292 -6.72 -12.87 -31.25
N GLU A 293 -6.58 -11.63 -31.72
CA GLU A 293 -5.92 -10.57 -30.95
C GLU A 293 -6.62 -10.39 -29.59
N PRO A 294 -5.90 -9.99 -28.52
CA PRO A 294 -6.51 -9.80 -27.20
C PRO A 294 -7.53 -8.66 -27.24
N VAL A 295 -8.81 -9.02 -27.41
CA VAL A 295 -9.93 -8.08 -27.51
C VAL A 295 -9.96 -7.22 -26.24
N SER A 296 -9.65 -5.94 -26.43
CA SER A 296 -9.74 -4.91 -25.38
C SER A 296 -11.20 -4.64 -25.06
N GLY A 297 -11.80 -5.50 -24.22
CA GLY A 297 -13.15 -5.32 -23.70
C GLY A 297 -13.22 -4.05 -22.85
N GLU A 298 -13.81 -2.99 -23.41
CA GLU A 298 -14.24 -1.82 -22.66
C GLU A 298 -15.25 -2.29 -21.57
N PRO A 299 -15.12 -1.83 -20.31
CA PRO A 299 -15.97 -2.31 -19.24
C PRO A 299 -17.43 -1.97 -19.53
N ALA A 300 -18.31 -2.96 -19.38
CA ALA A 300 -19.74 -2.77 -19.58
C ALA A 300 -20.25 -1.61 -18.70
N PRO A 301 -21.06 -0.68 -19.24
CA PRO A 301 -21.57 0.45 -18.47
C PRO A 301 -22.39 -0.07 -17.29
N LEU A 302 -22.19 0.55 -16.13
CA LEU A 302 -22.98 0.25 -14.93
C LEU A 302 -24.47 0.53 -15.23
N PRO A 303 -25.40 -0.28 -14.67
CA PRO A 303 -26.82 0.05 -14.76
C PRO A 303 -27.07 1.43 -14.15
N PRO A 304 -28.02 2.21 -14.70
CA PRO A 304 -28.35 3.52 -14.15
C PRO A 304 -28.78 3.37 -12.69
N VAL A 305 -28.25 4.23 -11.82
CA VAL A 305 -28.75 4.35 -10.45
C VAL A 305 -30.19 4.85 -10.53
N SER A 306 -31.12 4.11 -9.95
CA SER A 306 -32.49 4.57 -9.76
C SER A 306 -32.51 5.62 -8.66
N GLU A 307 -32.42 6.89 -9.04
CA GLU A 307 -32.96 7.99 -8.25
C GLU A 307 -34.49 7.80 -8.21
N ASP A 308 -35.02 7.48 -7.03
CA ASP A 308 -36.46 7.47 -6.75
C ASP A 308 -36.62 8.11 -5.36
N ASP A 309 -37.17 9.33 -5.34
CA ASP A 309 -37.33 10.13 -4.12
C ASP A 309 -38.44 9.53 -3.24
N GLY A 310 -38.15 9.36 -1.95
CA GLY A 310 -39.07 8.73 -0.99
C GLY A 310 -38.96 9.36 0.40
N ASP A 311 -39.65 10.47 0.59
CA ASP A 311 -39.85 11.15 1.88
C ASP A 311 -40.66 10.30 2.89
N ASP A 312 -40.68 10.76 4.15
CA ASP A 312 -41.39 10.19 5.32
C ASP A 312 -40.86 8.81 5.79
N LEU A 313 -40.63 8.55 7.10
CA LEU A 313 -41.32 9.05 8.30
C LEU A 313 -40.37 9.28 9.51
N LEU A 314 -40.66 10.32 10.28
CA LEU A 314 -40.54 10.31 11.75
C LEU A 314 -41.93 9.97 12.34
N PRO A 315 -42.02 9.21 13.45
CA PRO A 315 -41.72 9.78 14.77
C PRO A 315 -40.86 8.90 15.71
#